data_AF-A0A1F6EDZ1-F1
#
_entry.id   AF-A0A1F6EDZ1-F1
#
_cell.length_a   1.000
_cell.length_b   1.000
_cell.length_c   1.000
_cell.angle_alpha   90.00
_cell.angle_beta   90.00
_cell.angle_gamma   90.00
#
_symmetry.space_group_name_H-M   'P 1'
#
loop_
_entity.id
_entity.type
_entity.pdbx_description
1 polymer ?
#
loop_
_entity_poly.entity_id
_entity_poly.type
_entity_poly.pdbx_seq_one_letter_code
_entity_poly.pdbx_strand_id
1 'polypeptide(L)'
;MTKTKAFMRHIEHLQRIFFWSFTGMTILLGAFYIYFVLHSVSMVFTRTDLERQISTAQSKLSDLELRYVSRKDALTLPVAEELGFQPTAKKNFITKKALTEGSLTFNVQ
;
A
#
# COMPACT_ATOMS: atom_id res chain seq x y z
N MET A 1 61.55 38.21 26.38
CA MET A 1 61.16 37.74 25.03
C MET A 1 60.43 36.37 25.00
N THR A 2 60.10 35.77 26.16
CA THR A 2 59.45 34.45 26.28
C THR A 2 57.92 34.49 26.24
N LYS A 3 57.30 35.60 26.66
CA LYS A 3 55.83 35.74 26.67
C LYS A 3 55.20 35.77 25.28
N THR A 4 55.88 36.37 24.30
CA THR A 4 55.43 36.42 22.90
C THR A 4 55.41 35.03 22.25
N LYS A 5 56.39 34.16 22.55
CA LYS A 5 56.43 32.77 22.03
C LYS A 5 55.34 31.87 22.62
N ALA A 6 54.86 32.16 23.82
CA ALA A 6 53.73 31.43 24.42
C ALA A 6 52.39 31.85 23.77
N PHE A 7 52.20 33.15 23.55
CA PHE A 7 51.02 33.68 22.88
C PHE A 7 50.88 33.19 21.42
N MET A 8 52.00 33.15 20.68
CA MET A 8 52.01 32.67 19.29
C MET A 8 51.58 31.19 19.17
N ARG A 9 52.03 30.33 20.09
CA ARG A 9 51.62 28.92 20.13
C ARG A 9 50.12 28.73 20.38
N HIS A 10 49.50 29.55 21.23
CA HIS A 10 48.05 29.47 21.45
C HIS A 10 47.26 29.82 20.19
N ILE A 11 47.72 30.80 19.42
CA ILE A 11 47.09 31.18 18.14
C ILE A 11 47.20 30.05 17.11
N GLU A 12 48.37 29.44 16.97
CA GLU A 12 48.57 28.31 16.05
C GLU A 12 47.68 27.11 16.38
N HIS A 13 47.55 26.78 17.68
CA HIS A 13 46.65 25.71 18.11
C HIS A 13 45.18 26.02 17.83
N LEU A 14 44.73 27.25 18.10
CA LEU A 14 43.36 27.66 17.79
C LEU A 14 43.08 27.60 16.29
N GLN A 15 43.98 28.12 15.46
CA GLN A 15 43.85 28.07 14.01
C GLN A 15 43.74 26.62 13.49
N ARG A 16 44.54 25.70 14.05
CA ARG A 16 44.49 24.28 13.67
C ARG A 16 43.17 23.62 14.05
N ILE A 17 42.62 23.94 15.22
CA ILE A 17 41.32 23.43 15.68
C ILE A 17 40.20 23.92 14.77
N PHE A 18 40.17 25.22 14.45
CA PHE A 18 39.17 25.78 13.54
C PHE A 18 39.25 25.15 12.14
N PHE A 19 40.47 24.96 11.62
CA PHE A 19 40.66 24.35 10.31
C PHE A 19 40.14 22.90 10.27
N TRP A 20 40.46 22.08 11.27
CA TRP A 20 39.97 20.71 11.36
C TRP A 20 38.47 20.63 11.63
N SER A 21 37.93 21.55 12.45
CA SER A 21 36.49 21.65 12.70
C SER A 21 35.72 21.99 11.42
N PHE A 22 36.20 22.98 10.66
CA PHE A 22 35.57 23.39 9.41
C PHE A 22 35.64 22.30 8.34
N THR A 23 36.78 21.60 8.27
CA THR A 23 36.96 20.44 7.38
C THR A 23 35.99 19.31 7.75
N GLY A 24 35.92 18.96 9.04
CA GLY A 24 34.99 17.93 9.53
C GLY A 24 33.53 18.31 9.27
N MET A 25 33.17 19.57 9.52
CA MET A 25 31.83 20.10 9.25
C MET A 25 31.49 19.98 7.75
N THR A 26 32.41 20.35 6.86
CA THR A 26 32.19 20.27 5.41
C THR A 26 31.96 18.83 4.95
N ILE A 27 32.76 17.89 5.45
CA ILE A 27 32.60 16.46 5.15
C ILE A 27 31.26 15.95 5.69
N LEU A 28 30.88 16.34 6.90
CA LEU A 28 29.60 15.97 7.52
C LEU A 28 28.42 16.47 6.67
N LEU A 29 28.43 17.74 6.24
CA LEU A 29 27.39 18.28 5.37
C LEU A 29 27.34 17.55 4.02
N GLY A 30 28.50 17.20 3.44
CA GLY A 30 28.56 16.41 2.21
C GLY A 30 27.94 15.03 2.38
N ALA A 31 28.25 14.33 3.47
CA ALA A 31 27.66 13.02 3.79
C ALA A 31 26.14 13.13 4.00
N PHE A 32 25.68 14.14 4.73
CA PHE A 32 24.26 14.41 4.89
C PHE A 32 23.57 14.69 3.56
N TYR A 33 24.17 15.50 2.70
CA TYR A 33 23.61 15.78 1.36
C TYR A 33 23.41 14.50 0.56
N ILE A 34 24.43 13.65 0.49
CA ILE A 34 24.34 12.36 -0.21
C ILE A 34 23.24 11.47 0.41
N TYR A 35 23.21 11.36 1.74
CA TYR A 35 22.20 10.58 2.45
C TYR A 35 20.77 11.07 2.17
N PHE A 36 20.54 12.38 2.23
CA PHE A 36 19.24 12.99 1.97
C PHE A 36 18.80 12.80 0.52
N VAL A 37 19.72 12.93 -0.45
CA VAL A 37 19.43 12.69 -1.87
C VAL A 37 19.03 11.22 -2.09
N LEU A 38 19.81 10.26 -1.59
CA LEU A 38 19.48 8.84 -1.73
C LEU A 38 18.14 8.50 -1.06
N HIS A 39 17.91 9.04 0.13
CA HIS A 39 16.67 8.79 0.87
C HIS A 39 15.45 9.39 0.15
N SER A 40 15.54 10.65 -0.29
CA SER A 40 14.48 11.33 -1.05
C SER A 40 14.13 10.58 -2.34
N VAL A 41 15.15 10.14 -3.07
CA VAL A 41 15.00 9.32 -4.28
C VAL A 41 14.27 8.02 -3.96
N SER A 42 14.71 7.26 -2.96
CA SER A 42 14.08 5.98 -2.58
C SER A 42 12.61 6.11 -2.15
N MET A 43 12.27 7.19 -1.45
CA MET A 43 10.91 7.48 -0.99
C MET A 43 9.97 7.71 -2.19
N VAL A 44 10.43 8.47 -3.19
CA VAL A 44 9.66 8.74 -4.41
C VAL A 44 9.51 7.46 -5.24
N PHE A 45 10.59 6.70 -5.45
CA PHE A 45 10.54 5.46 -6.22
C PHE A 45 9.61 4.42 -5.61
N THR A 46 9.63 4.27 -4.28
CA THR A 46 8.75 3.33 -3.57
C THR A 46 7.28 3.72 -3.76
N ARG A 47 6.97 5.01 -3.69
CA ARG A 47 5.61 5.51 -3.92
C ARG A 47 5.14 5.26 -5.35
N THR A 48 5.98 5.51 -6.34
CA THR A 48 5.66 5.28 -7.75
C THR A 48 5.42 3.80 -8.05
N ASP A 49 6.22 2.90 -7.47
CA ASP A 49 6.04 1.46 -7.65
C ASP A 49 4.73 0.96 -7.02
N LEU A 50 4.41 1.43 -5.80
CA LEU A 50 3.14 1.14 -5.15
C LEU A 50 1.94 1.67 -5.96
N GLU A 51 2.01 2.90 -6.49
CA GLU A 51 0.94 3.46 -7.33
C GLU A 51 0.73 2.63 -8.62
N ARG A 52 1.81 2.13 -9.25
CA ARG A 52 1.72 1.22 -10.40
C ARG A 52 1.10 -0.13 -10.05
N GLN A 53 1.49 -0.71 -8.91
CA GLN A 53 0.93 -1.97 -8.44
C GLN A 53 -0.58 -1.84 -8.16
N ILE A 54 -0.99 -0.73 -7.52
CA ILE A 54 -2.40 -0.41 -7.26
C ILE A 54 -3.18 -0.27 -8.58
N SER A 55 -2.67 0.49 -9.56
CA SER A 55 -3.32 0.64 -10.87
C SER A 55 -3.46 -0.69 -11.61
N THR A 56 -2.45 -1.55 -11.53
CA THR A 56 -2.48 -2.89 -12.13
C THR A 56 -3.52 -3.78 -11.46
N ALA A 57 -3.60 -3.76 -10.12
CA ALA A 57 -4.60 -4.50 -9.37
C ALA A 57 -6.03 -4.02 -9.65
N GLN A 58 -6.25 -2.70 -9.72
CA GLN A 58 -7.54 -2.12 -10.10
C GLN A 58 -7.96 -2.52 -11.51
N SER A 59 -7.03 -2.52 -12.47
CA SER A 59 -7.33 -2.93 -13.84
C SER A 59 -7.77 -4.40 -13.91
N LYS A 60 -7.09 -5.28 -13.17
CA LYS A 60 -7.47 -6.70 -13.05
C LYS A 60 -8.83 -6.88 -12.36
N LEU A 61 -9.11 -6.09 -11.33
CA LEU A 61 -10.40 -6.12 -10.64
C LEU A 61 -11.52 -5.66 -11.57
N SER A 62 -11.32 -4.57 -12.30
CA SER A 62 -12.30 -4.04 -13.25
C SER A 62 -12.60 -5.01 -14.39
N ASP A 63 -11.58 -5.70 -14.93
CA ASP A 63 -11.78 -6.76 -15.92
C ASP A 63 -12.59 -7.93 -15.34
N LEU A 64 -12.29 -8.33 -14.08
CA LEU A 64 -13.05 -9.38 -13.41
C LEU A 64 -14.51 -8.99 -13.15
N GLU A 65 -14.75 -7.73 -12.75
CA GLU A 65 -16.09 -7.17 -12.55
C GLU A 65 -16.88 -7.13 -13.86
N LEU A 66 -16.26 -6.68 -14.96
CA LEU A 66 -16.88 -6.70 -16.28
C LEU A 66 -17.24 -8.13 -16.71
N ARG A 67 -16.35 -9.10 -16.46
CA ARG A 67 -16.63 -10.51 -16.76
C ARG A 67 -17.73 -11.10 -15.88
N TYR A 68 -17.81 -10.69 -14.61
CA TYR A 68 -18.87 -11.09 -13.71
C TYR A 68 -20.21 -10.50 -14.14
N VAL A 69 -20.26 -9.20 -14.45
CA VAL A 69 -21.47 -8.52 -14.94
C VAL A 69 -21.94 -9.15 -16.24
N SER A 70 -21.04 -9.38 -17.20
CA SER A 70 -21.37 -10.04 -18.46
C SER A 70 -21.94 -11.46 -18.27
N ARG A 71 -21.38 -12.26 -17.34
CA ARG A 71 -21.95 -13.58 -17.00
C ARG A 71 -23.27 -13.47 -16.24
N LYS A 72 -23.43 -12.47 -15.38
CA LYS A 72 -24.68 -12.24 -14.62
C LYS A 72 -25.80 -11.83 -15.57
N ASP A 73 -25.51 -11.00 -16.56
CA ASP A 73 -26.51 -10.57 -17.55
C ASP A 73 -26.82 -11.69 -18.55
N ALA A 74 -25.90 -12.65 -18.76
CA ALA A 74 -26.19 -13.90 -19.46
C ALA A 74 -27.07 -14.87 -18.65
N LEU A 75 -27.19 -14.71 -17.32
CA LEU A 75 -28.06 -15.52 -16.46
C LEU A 75 -29.48 -14.92 -16.41
N THR A 76 -30.11 -14.82 -17.57
CA THR A 76 -31.54 -14.48 -17.68
C THR A 76 -32.40 -15.74 -17.69
N LEU A 77 -33.62 -15.69 -17.14
CA LEU A 77 -34.62 -16.79 -17.19
C LEU A 77 -34.70 -17.51 -18.55
N PRO A 78 -34.76 -16.80 -19.70
CA PRO A 78 -34.73 -17.44 -21.01
C PRO A 78 -33.48 -18.29 -21.28
N VAL A 79 -32.30 -17.88 -20.82
CA VAL A 79 -31.06 -18.66 -20.98
C VAL A 79 -31.06 -19.89 -20.07
N ALA A 80 -31.67 -19.80 -18.89
CA ALA A 80 -31.85 -20.96 -18.02
C ALA A 80 -32.80 -22.00 -18.65
N GLU A 81 -33.88 -21.56 -19.29
CA GLU A 81 -34.79 -22.45 -20.02
C GLU A 81 -34.11 -23.09 -21.24
N GLU A 82 -33.28 -22.35 -21.98
CA GLU A 82 -32.48 -22.87 -23.10
C GLU A 82 -31.41 -23.89 -22.66
N LEU A 83 -30.83 -23.72 -21.46
CA LEU A 83 -29.90 -24.67 -20.84
C LEU A 83 -30.60 -25.92 -20.27
N GLY A 84 -31.92 -26.05 -20.44
CA GLY A 84 -32.72 -27.19 -20.00
C GLY A 84 -33.16 -27.12 -18.54
N PHE A 85 -32.98 -25.99 -17.85
CA PHE A 85 -33.51 -25.81 -16.52
C PHE A 85 -35.03 -25.58 -16.59
N GLN A 86 -35.78 -26.51 -16.00
CA GLN A 86 -37.22 -26.41 -15.88
C GLN A 86 -37.61 -25.59 -14.63
N PRO A 87 -38.58 -24.66 -14.74
CA PRO A 87 -39.08 -23.93 -13.58
C PRO A 87 -39.69 -24.92 -12.57
N THR A 88 -39.15 -24.96 -11.37
CA THR A 88 -39.58 -25.89 -10.33
C THR A 88 -40.94 -25.47 -9.78
N ALA A 89 -41.98 -26.27 -10.02
CA ALA A 89 -43.36 -25.99 -9.59
C ALA A 89 -43.57 -26.00 -8.06
N LYS A 90 -42.63 -26.57 -7.29
CA LYS A 90 -42.65 -26.56 -5.82
C LYS A 90 -41.38 -25.92 -5.26
N LYS A 91 -41.45 -24.62 -5.00
CA LYS A 91 -40.40 -23.90 -4.27
C LYS A 91 -40.60 -24.10 -2.77
N ASN A 92 -39.87 -25.05 -2.19
CA ASN A 92 -39.85 -25.21 -0.73
C ASN A 92 -38.86 -24.19 -0.13
N PHE A 93 -39.38 -23.05 0.28
CA PHE A 93 -38.60 -22.04 0.99
C PHE A 93 -38.42 -22.48 2.44
N ILE A 94 -37.19 -22.83 2.83
CA ILE A 94 -36.87 -23.08 4.25
C ILE A 94 -36.74 -21.72 4.93
N THR A 95 -37.84 -21.23 5.49
CA THR A 95 -37.81 -20.07 6.37
C THR A 95 -37.23 -20.52 7.70
N LYS A 96 -36.03 -20.05 8.05
CA LYS A 96 -35.49 -20.20 9.40
C LYS A 96 -36.33 -19.31 10.32
N LYS A 97 -37.40 -19.85 10.90
CA LYS A 97 -38.06 -19.20 12.03
C LYS A 97 -37.03 -19.09 13.14
N ALA A 98 -36.88 -17.89 13.69
CA ALA A 98 -35.98 -17.61 14.78
C ALA A 98 -36.09 -18.70 15.86
N LEU A 99 -34.94 -19.12 16.36
CA LEU A 99 -34.73 -20.15 17.37
C LEU A 99 -35.77 -20.05 18.49
N THR A 100 -36.84 -20.84 18.41
CA THR A 100 -37.73 -21.13 19.54
C THR A 100 -38.22 -22.55 19.33
N GLU A 101 -37.51 -23.44 20.00
CA GLU A 101 -37.86 -24.80 20.41
C GLU A 101 -38.91 -25.56 19.57
N GLY A 102 -38.41 -26.56 18.84
CA GLY A 102 -39.12 -27.82 18.66
C GLY A 102 -40.27 -27.83 17.67
N SER A 103 -39.95 -27.84 16.36
CA SER A 103 -40.67 -28.59 15.30
C SER A 103 -40.45 -27.91 13.94
N LEU A 104 -39.80 -28.61 13.01
CA LEU A 104 -39.69 -28.20 11.61
C LEU A 104 -41.00 -28.60 10.90
N THR A 105 -41.95 -27.68 10.78
CA THR A 105 -43.16 -27.90 9.98
C THR A 105 -42.90 -27.54 8.52
N PHE A 106 -43.17 -28.49 7.63
CA PHE A 106 -43.06 -28.32 6.18
C PHE A 106 -44.37 -27.75 5.65
N ASN A 107 -44.37 -26.50 5.21
CA ASN A 107 -45.54 -25.88 4.60
C ASN A 107 -45.49 -26.08 3.09
N VAL A 108 -46.42 -26.87 2.56
CA VAL A 108 -46.62 -27.07 1.11
C VAL A 108 -47.84 -26.25 0.71
N GLN A 109 -47.64 -25.28 -0.16
CA GLN A 109 -48.70 -24.55 -0.85
C GLN A 109 -48.88 -25.11 -2.27
#